data_AF-A0A8J3LL98-F1
#
_entry.id   AF-A0A8J3LL98-F1
#
_cell.length_a   1.000
_cell.length_b   1.000
_cell.length_c   1.000
_cell.angle_alpha   90.00
_cell.angle_beta   90.00
_cell.angle_gamma   90.00
#
_symmetry.space_group_name_H-M   'P 1'
#
loop_
_entity.id
_entity.type
_entity.pdbx_description
1 polymer ?
#
loop_
_entity_poly.entity_id
_entity_poly.type
_entity_poly.pdbx_seq_one_letter_code
_entity_poly.pdbx_strand_id
1 'polypeptide(L)'
;MTALLLVSTGAQASAAIDAIPSAAAQQTWQTKISQLAKPTKGCYTATYPDLAWQDSACATPSRNPMVPRPALPMGPRTGPRPMVVGNGDDLSAKAPSGFIFNAIGSFDNVSGVTSVSSPPNGVGAPVANAYSLQLNTDFFVSTACAASPDPNCRGWEQFIYAQDGTTGLSFIQYWLIFYSAPCPAGWFTYGIHCYRNSPFGAVVPMQPITNLANLRVSGTANPGSDSVTTFVGLTAYTIAGGNYVNAAAGWKIAEFNVFGDGGGFQANFNPGASLTVRTRINYGGTAAPICVAQGFTGETNNLSFGSPPPPATPPGPAIVFTENTTNSSTANCAFATAIGDTHQHTFSGLSYDFQASGDFVEARTGTGFEVETRKVSGAPNWPNTSINSCVGARTGSTSVVVALGPKLYVNGALTSLASGQLAVPGGVVVNRSGNTYTVVNEAGDSIRAQVNATHVDLSVGLGTWPTTVRGLLGNPNNDVTKLEAADGTVFNVPLSFNDLYNVYGKSWRVPPTATLLAPCSGQIQNGTPSRPFFANDLPQDLRQQAQAVCVRAGIHQAWLNNCTLDVAVLDARAAQAYVGAAPPVLDGNPRQ
;
A
#
# COMPACT_ATOMS: atom_id res chain seq x y z
N MET A 1 24.17 -50.73 -65.73
CA MET A 1 25.04 -49.77 -65.02
C MET A 1 24.54 -48.38 -65.35
N THR A 2 23.78 -47.75 -64.44
CA THR A 2 23.42 -46.33 -64.55
C THR A 2 23.35 -45.81 -63.12
N ALA A 3 24.41 -45.12 -62.70
CA ALA A 3 24.54 -44.56 -61.37
C ALA A 3 23.71 -43.27 -61.27
N LEU A 4 22.80 -43.25 -60.29
CA LEU A 4 21.99 -42.11 -59.93
C LEU A 4 22.80 -41.24 -58.95
N LEU A 5 23.26 -40.06 -59.38
CA LEU A 5 23.92 -39.09 -58.50
C LEU A 5 22.85 -38.44 -57.60
N LEU A 6 22.98 -38.68 -56.29
CA LEU A 6 22.26 -37.96 -55.23
C LEU A 6 22.89 -36.57 -55.04
N VAL A 7 22.11 -35.52 -55.30
CA VAL A 7 22.44 -34.15 -54.96
C VAL A 7 22.11 -33.93 -53.48
N SER A 8 23.14 -33.78 -52.64
CA SER A 8 23.01 -33.39 -51.24
C SER A 8 22.74 -31.88 -51.15
N THR A 9 21.53 -31.50 -50.75
CA THR A 9 21.18 -30.12 -50.39
C THR A 9 21.81 -29.78 -49.04
N GLY A 10 22.84 -28.93 -49.06
CA GLY A 10 23.38 -28.32 -47.84
C GLY A 10 22.34 -27.36 -47.25
N ALA A 11 21.81 -27.69 -46.09
CA ALA A 11 21.03 -26.75 -45.28
C ALA A 11 21.98 -25.65 -44.79
N GLN A 12 21.85 -24.46 -45.35
CA GLN A 12 22.45 -23.26 -44.78
C GLN A 12 21.82 -23.01 -43.41
N ALA A 13 22.66 -22.98 -42.37
CA ALA A 13 22.28 -22.52 -41.05
C ALA A 13 21.91 -21.04 -41.15
N SER A 14 20.62 -20.74 -41.10
CA SER A 14 20.11 -19.38 -40.93
C SER A 14 20.58 -18.89 -39.55
N ALA A 15 21.40 -17.85 -39.52
CA ALA A 15 21.67 -17.10 -38.29
C ALA A 15 20.32 -16.64 -37.73
N ALA A 16 19.98 -17.10 -36.53
CA ALA A 16 18.80 -16.64 -35.82
C ALA A 16 18.97 -15.13 -35.56
N ILE A 17 18.11 -14.33 -36.17
CA ILE A 17 17.96 -12.92 -35.85
C ILE A 17 17.57 -12.87 -34.36
N ASP A 18 18.37 -12.22 -33.51
CA ASP A 18 18.11 -12.07 -32.07
C ASP A 18 16.71 -11.47 -31.85
N ALA A 19 15.74 -12.33 -31.62
CA ALA A 19 14.38 -11.91 -31.32
C ALA A 19 14.39 -11.21 -29.96
N ILE A 20 13.81 -10.02 -29.88
CA ILE A 20 13.54 -9.34 -28.61
C ILE A 20 12.83 -10.36 -27.69
N PRO A 21 13.38 -10.68 -26.51
CA PRO A 21 12.79 -11.69 -25.66
C PRO A 21 11.39 -11.25 -25.22
N SER A 22 10.47 -12.22 -25.13
CA SER A 22 9.19 -11.97 -24.48
C SER A 22 9.40 -11.54 -23.02
N ALA A 23 8.45 -10.80 -22.45
CA ALA A 23 8.50 -10.41 -21.03
C ALA A 23 8.69 -11.63 -20.10
N ALA A 24 8.07 -12.77 -20.45
CA ALA A 24 8.24 -14.02 -19.72
C ALA A 24 9.67 -14.59 -19.84
N ALA A 25 10.28 -14.55 -21.03
CA ALA A 25 11.66 -14.98 -21.24
C ALA A 25 12.65 -14.09 -20.48
N GLN A 26 12.44 -12.78 -20.50
CA GLN A 26 13.23 -11.82 -19.71
C GLN A 26 13.11 -12.11 -18.22
N GLN A 27 11.89 -12.23 -17.67
CA GLN A 27 11.69 -12.53 -16.24
C GLN A 27 12.31 -13.88 -15.83
N THR A 28 12.24 -14.88 -16.70
CA THR A 28 12.87 -16.19 -16.49
C THR A 28 14.39 -16.06 -16.42
N TRP A 29 15.00 -15.34 -17.37
CA TRP A 29 16.44 -15.09 -17.38
C TRP A 29 16.89 -14.32 -16.14
N GLN A 30 16.20 -13.22 -15.80
CA GLN A 30 16.51 -12.40 -14.62
C GLN A 30 16.43 -13.21 -13.31
N THR A 31 15.43 -14.09 -13.20
CA THR A 31 15.31 -14.99 -12.05
C THR A 31 16.51 -15.95 -12.00
N LYS A 32 16.85 -16.61 -13.12
CA LYS A 32 17.98 -17.55 -13.19
C LYS A 32 19.33 -16.89 -12.90
N ILE A 33 19.64 -15.76 -13.53
CA ILE A 33 20.95 -15.09 -13.37
C ILE A 33 21.17 -14.61 -11.93
N SER A 34 20.11 -14.11 -11.25
CA SER A 34 20.19 -13.67 -9.85
C SER A 34 20.54 -14.79 -8.85
N GLN A 35 20.18 -16.04 -9.20
CA GLN A 35 20.43 -17.24 -8.39
C GLN A 35 21.80 -17.86 -8.63
N LEU A 36 22.51 -17.48 -9.70
CA LEU A 36 23.84 -18.00 -9.95
C LEU A 36 24.83 -17.49 -8.89
N ALA A 37 25.68 -18.41 -8.43
CA ALA A 37 26.79 -18.07 -7.56
C ALA A 37 27.71 -17.07 -8.28
N LYS A 38 28.16 -16.06 -7.52
CA LYS A 38 29.14 -15.09 -8.02
C LYS A 38 30.53 -15.74 -7.93
N PRO A 39 31.39 -15.63 -8.95
CA PRO A 39 32.68 -16.32 -8.96
C PRO A 39 33.58 -16.01 -7.76
N THR A 40 33.69 -14.73 -7.39
CA THR A 40 34.44 -14.23 -6.23
C THR A 40 33.79 -12.98 -5.62
N LYS A 41 34.40 -12.35 -4.61
CA LYS A 41 33.95 -11.03 -4.12
C LYS A 41 34.27 -9.96 -5.16
N GLY A 42 33.27 -9.26 -5.66
CA GLY A 42 33.44 -8.24 -6.70
C GLY A 42 32.12 -7.76 -7.28
N CYS A 43 32.21 -6.98 -8.36
CA CYS A 43 31.07 -6.46 -9.10
C CYS A 43 30.98 -7.17 -10.44
N TYR A 44 29.78 -7.60 -10.81
CA TYR A 44 29.56 -8.35 -12.04
C TYR A 44 28.42 -7.79 -12.87
N THR A 45 28.50 -8.00 -14.17
CA THR A 45 27.44 -7.74 -15.13
C THR A 45 27.06 -9.01 -15.89
N ALA A 46 25.83 -9.08 -16.39
CA ALA A 46 25.38 -10.10 -17.31
C ALA A 46 24.34 -9.50 -18.26
N THR A 47 24.32 -9.94 -19.52
CA THR A 47 23.37 -9.46 -20.53
C THR A 47 22.66 -10.65 -21.15
N TYR A 48 21.34 -10.56 -21.32
CA TYR A 48 20.55 -11.60 -22.00
C TYR A 48 21.12 -11.88 -23.41
N PRO A 49 21.16 -13.15 -23.86
CA PRO A 49 20.64 -14.35 -23.20
C PRO A 49 21.64 -15.04 -22.24
N ASP A 50 22.83 -14.50 -22.04
CA ASP A 50 23.90 -15.16 -21.29
C ASP A 50 23.51 -15.39 -19.82
N LEU A 51 23.66 -16.63 -19.37
CA LEU A 51 23.49 -17.01 -17.96
C LEU A 51 24.85 -17.19 -17.29
N ALA A 52 25.69 -16.16 -17.38
CA ALA A 52 27.00 -16.12 -16.77
C ALA A 52 27.37 -14.69 -16.33
N TRP A 53 28.01 -14.59 -15.17
CA TRP A 53 28.53 -13.33 -14.65
C TRP A 53 29.87 -12.98 -15.32
N GLN A 54 30.01 -11.73 -15.74
CA GLN A 54 31.24 -11.14 -16.27
C GLN A 54 31.74 -10.07 -15.30
N ASP A 55 33.05 -9.95 -15.11
CA ASP A 55 33.63 -8.91 -14.26
C ASP A 55 33.25 -7.51 -14.75
N SER A 56 32.99 -6.60 -13.81
CA SER A 56 32.62 -5.22 -14.11
C SER A 56 33.25 -4.24 -13.14
N ALA A 57 33.24 -2.97 -13.50
CA ALA A 57 33.80 -1.91 -12.65
C ALA A 57 33.04 -1.81 -11.32
N CYS A 58 33.80 -1.84 -10.22
CA CYS A 58 33.31 -1.47 -8.91
C CYS A 58 33.56 0.02 -8.64
N ALA A 59 32.69 0.62 -7.85
CA ALA A 59 32.90 1.92 -7.24
C ALA A 59 32.64 1.85 -5.72
N THR A 60 33.11 2.85 -4.98
CA THR A 60 32.84 2.94 -3.54
C THR A 60 31.46 3.53 -3.31
N PRO A 61 30.55 2.84 -2.59
CA PRO A 61 29.25 3.40 -2.23
C PRO A 61 29.39 4.69 -1.41
N SER A 62 28.50 5.64 -1.67
CA SER A 62 28.39 6.88 -0.88
C SER A 62 28.27 6.57 0.61
N ARG A 63 28.93 7.37 1.46
CA ARG A 63 28.82 7.20 2.92
C ARG A 63 27.49 7.69 3.48
N ASN A 64 26.63 8.30 2.65
CA ASN A 64 25.38 8.84 3.15
C ASN A 64 24.42 7.71 3.53
N PRO A 65 23.81 7.79 4.73
CA PRO A 65 22.90 6.76 5.19
C PRO A 65 21.58 6.82 4.42
N MET A 66 21.08 5.66 4.02
CA MET A 66 19.65 5.45 3.76
C MET A 66 19.03 5.19 5.14
N VAL A 67 18.34 6.18 5.70
CA VAL A 67 18.11 6.25 7.14
C VAL A 67 17.03 5.24 7.57
N PRO A 68 17.23 4.55 8.70
CA PRO A 68 16.21 3.64 9.23
C PRO A 68 15.05 4.42 9.85
N ARG A 69 13.86 3.81 9.79
CA ARG A 69 12.69 4.22 10.56
C ARG A 69 12.30 3.15 11.58
N PRO A 70 13.03 3.00 12.69
CA PRO A 70 12.58 2.12 13.77
C PRO A 70 11.31 2.68 14.40
N ALA A 71 10.46 1.80 14.92
CA ALA A 71 9.27 2.15 15.69
C ALA A 71 9.67 2.80 17.02
N LEU A 72 10.15 4.05 16.98
CA LEU A 72 10.18 4.91 18.15
C LEU A 72 8.74 5.40 18.41
N PRO A 73 8.34 5.61 19.68
CA PRO A 73 7.10 6.32 19.97
C PRO A 73 7.14 7.61 19.17
N MET A 74 6.16 7.78 18.29
CA MET A 74 6.16 8.87 17.33
C MET A 74 6.37 10.20 18.06
N GLY A 75 7.56 10.79 17.91
CA GLY A 75 7.70 12.22 18.12
C GLY A 75 6.67 12.93 17.24
N PRO A 76 6.08 14.04 17.68
CA PRO A 76 5.01 14.73 16.94
C PRO A 76 5.50 15.01 15.52
N ARG A 77 4.92 14.32 14.53
CA ARG A 77 5.16 14.62 13.11
C ARG A 77 4.49 15.97 12.87
N THR A 78 5.29 17.02 12.74
CA THR A 78 4.79 18.39 12.58
C THR A 78 4.50 18.67 11.11
N GLY A 79 3.27 19.10 10.82
CA GLY A 79 2.87 19.61 9.50
C GLY A 79 1.69 18.86 8.85
N PRO A 80 0.93 19.53 7.96
CA PRO A 80 -0.02 18.84 7.10
C PRO A 80 0.74 17.82 6.25
N ARG A 81 0.30 16.55 6.22
CA ARG A 81 0.90 15.55 5.32
C ARG A 81 0.56 15.94 3.88
N PRO A 82 1.55 16.31 3.04
CA PRO A 82 1.40 16.15 1.61
C PRO A 82 1.27 14.65 1.32
N MET A 83 1.01 14.30 0.08
CA MET A 83 1.10 12.92 -0.40
C MET A 83 2.50 12.38 -0.10
N VAL A 84 2.66 11.43 0.82
CA VAL A 84 3.98 10.90 1.21
C VAL A 84 3.93 9.40 1.46
N VAL A 85 4.62 8.61 0.63
CA VAL A 85 4.94 7.19 0.89
C VAL A 85 6.34 7.09 1.47
N GLY A 86 6.55 6.16 2.42
CA GLY A 86 7.80 5.98 3.17
C GLY A 86 7.73 6.53 4.60
N ASN A 87 8.86 6.59 5.31
CA ASN A 87 8.93 7.01 6.72
C ASN A 87 7.90 6.30 7.63
N GLY A 88 7.75 4.99 7.39
CA GLY A 88 6.83 4.10 8.08
C GLY A 88 5.42 4.02 7.47
N ASP A 89 5.10 4.84 6.48
CA ASP A 89 3.84 4.82 5.72
C ASP A 89 4.06 4.09 4.38
N ASP A 90 4.16 2.75 4.42
CA ASP A 90 4.40 1.90 3.24
C ASP A 90 3.60 0.58 3.27
N LEU A 91 3.55 -0.16 2.16
CA LEU A 91 2.99 -1.50 2.06
C LEU A 91 4.10 -2.53 1.81
N SER A 92 4.28 -3.44 2.75
CA SER A 92 5.36 -4.42 2.74
C SER A 92 4.87 -5.87 2.66
N ALA A 93 5.68 -6.75 2.07
CA ALA A 93 5.38 -8.16 1.87
C ALA A 93 5.96 -9.01 3.01
N LYS A 94 5.09 -9.61 3.84
CA LYS A 94 5.49 -10.52 4.91
C LYS A 94 5.36 -11.98 4.49
N ALA A 95 6.40 -12.76 4.76
CA ALA A 95 6.38 -14.20 4.57
C ALA A 95 5.33 -14.86 5.49
N PRO A 96 4.43 -15.72 4.95
CA PRO A 96 3.46 -16.46 5.77
C PRO A 96 4.10 -17.44 6.76
N SER A 97 5.32 -17.90 6.46
CA SER A 97 6.12 -18.78 7.31
C SER A 97 7.61 -18.60 7.02
N GLY A 98 8.46 -19.13 7.91
CA GLY A 98 9.90 -19.15 7.69
C GLY A 98 10.53 -17.76 7.56
N PHE A 99 11.65 -17.71 6.82
CA PHE A 99 12.40 -16.49 6.53
C PHE A 99 12.48 -16.27 5.03
N ILE A 100 12.46 -15.00 4.63
CA ILE A 100 12.74 -14.56 3.27
C ILE A 100 14.25 -14.74 3.06
N PHE A 101 14.62 -15.43 1.97
CA PHE A 101 16.02 -15.51 1.53
C PHE A 101 16.25 -14.67 0.27
N ASN A 102 15.20 -14.31 -0.45
CA ASN A 102 15.29 -13.39 -1.57
C ASN A 102 13.99 -12.58 -1.73
N ALA A 103 14.11 -11.31 -2.07
CA ALA A 103 12.98 -10.47 -2.46
C ALA A 103 13.33 -9.65 -3.70
N ILE A 104 12.31 -9.30 -4.47
CA ILE A 104 12.45 -8.59 -5.74
C ILE A 104 11.42 -7.48 -5.82
N GLY A 105 11.91 -6.26 -5.97
CA GLY A 105 11.14 -5.07 -6.26
C GLY A 105 11.09 -4.77 -7.75
N SER A 106 9.91 -4.42 -8.27
CA SER A 106 9.70 -4.02 -9.66
C SER A 106 8.45 -3.16 -9.83
N PHE A 107 8.17 -2.73 -11.06
CA PHE A 107 6.98 -1.96 -11.40
C PHE A 107 6.18 -2.69 -12.49
N ASP A 108 4.90 -2.96 -12.21
CA ASP A 108 3.98 -3.58 -13.17
C ASP A 108 3.43 -2.56 -14.17
N ASN A 109 3.28 -1.32 -13.73
CA ASN A 109 2.85 -0.21 -14.56
C ASN A 109 3.51 1.09 -14.07
N VAL A 110 3.86 1.95 -15.02
CA VAL A 110 4.40 3.29 -14.77
C VAL A 110 3.70 4.22 -15.74
N SER A 111 2.96 5.20 -15.24
CA SER A 111 2.17 6.11 -16.07
C SER A 111 2.26 7.54 -15.55
N GLY A 112 2.27 8.50 -16.47
CA GLY A 112 2.37 9.93 -16.12
C GLY A 112 3.70 10.35 -15.48
N VAL A 113 4.67 9.45 -15.32
CA VAL A 113 5.99 9.76 -14.75
C VAL A 113 6.88 10.39 -15.80
N THR A 114 7.24 11.65 -15.61
CA THR A 114 8.09 12.44 -16.53
C THR A 114 9.30 13.05 -15.85
N SER A 115 9.23 13.30 -14.54
CA SER A 115 10.37 13.80 -13.77
C SER A 115 10.31 13.36 -12.32
N VAL A 116 11.49 13.20 -11.72
CA VAL A 116 11.69 13.08 -10.28
C VAL A 116 12.86 13.97 -9.88
N SER A 117 12.82 14.52 -8.67
CA SER A 117 13.97 15.20 -8.09
C SER A 117 14.06 15.00 -6.60
N SER A 118 15.29 14.92 -6.11
CA SER A 118 15.62 14.84 -4.68
C SER A 118 16.96 15.55 -4.47
N PRO A 119 17.23 16.13 -3.28
CA PRO A 119 18.58 16.55 -2.95
C PRO A 119 19.49 15.32 -2.90
N PRO A 120 20.54 15.20 -3.75
CA PRO A 120 21.45 14.07 -3.68
C PRO A 120 22.09 14.00 -2.30
N ASN A 121 22.20 12.79 -1.76
CA ASN A 121 22.78 12.56 -0.43
C ASN A 121 22.10 13.35 0.72
N GLY A 122 20.89 13.84 0.51
CA GLY A 122 20.15 14.62 1.49
C GLY A 122 20.72 16.00 1.81
N VAL A 123 21.49 16.63 0.91
CA VAL A 123 21.98 18.00 1.11
C VAL A 123 21.83 18.81 -0.18
N GLY A 124 21.44 20.09 -0.06
CA GLY A 124 21.46 21.05 -1.17
C GLY A 124 20.17 21.10 -1.99
N ALA A 125 20.27 21.66 -3.20
CA ALA A 125 19.14 21.83 -4.09
C ALA A 125 18.69 20.48 -4.70
N PRO A 126 17.39 20.27 -4.96
CA PRO A 126 16.93 19.09 -5.66
C PRO A 126 17.59 18.94 -7.04
N VAL A 127 18.08 17.74 -7.33
CA VAL A 127 18.68 17.37 -8.63
C VAL A 127 17.75 16.43 -9.37
N ALA A 128 17.58 16.67 -10.67
CA ALA A 128 16.76 15.84 -11.54
C ALA A 128 17.32 14.41 -11.62
N ASN A 129 16.43 13.42 -11.57
CA ASN A 129 16.79 12.00 -11.52
C ASN A 129 17.69 11.63 -10.33
N ALA A 130 17.71 12.40 -9.24
CA ALA A 130 18.24 11.90 -7.97
C ALA A 130 17.14 11.12 -7.24
N TYR A 131 17.34 9.81 -7.07
CA TYR A 131 16.42 8.90 -6.37
C TYR A 131 17.12 7.60 -5.99
N SER A 132 16.48 6.83 -5.11
CA SER A 132 16.87 5.46 -4.80
C SER A 132 15.71 4.49 -5.01
N LEU A 133 16.04 3.27 -5.45
CA LEU A 133 15.20 2.11 -5.29
C LEU A 133 15.71 1.36 -4.08
N GLN A 134 14.89 1.25 -3.05
CA GLN A 134 15.27 0.59 -1.81
C GLN A 134 14.42 -0.66 -1.63
N LEU A 135 15.07 -1.80 -1.50
CA LEU A 135 14.45 -3.05 -1.05
C LEU A 135 14.98 -3.32 0.37
N ASN A 136 14.13 -3.18 1.38
CA ASN A 136 14.54 -3.21 2.78
C ASN A 136 13.99 -4.46 3.48
N THR A 137 14.75 -4.99 4.44
CA THR A 137 14.26 -6.00 5.37
C THR A 137 13.42 -5.36 6.48
N ASP A 138 12.72 -6.17 7.29
CA ASP A 138 12.31 -5.77 8.64
C ASP A 138 13.51 -5.62 9.58
N PHE A 139 13.25 -5.06 10.77
CA PHE A 139 14.18 -5.08 11.89
C PHE A 139 14.13 -6.44 12.59
N PHE A 140 15.23 -7.19 12.57
CA PHE A 140 15.28 -8.56 13.09
C PHE A 140 16.30 -8.74 14.21
N VAL A 141 16.15 -9.81 14.98
CA VAL A 141 17.16 -10.19 15.98
C VAL A 141 18.42 -10.65 15.25
N SER A 142 19.55 -10.02 15.55
CA SER A 142 20.83 -10.29 14.90
C SER A 142 21.89 -10.71 15.91
N THR A 143 22.71 -11.69 15.54
CA THR A 143 23.90 -12.06 16.31
C THR A 143 24.95 -10.94 16.33
N ALA A 144 24.91 -10.01 15.38
CA ALA A 144 25.79 -8.83 15.36
C ALA A 144 25.49 -7.84 16.51
N CYS A 145 24.32 -7.95 17.15
CA CYS A 145 23.95 -7.17 18.33
C CYS A 145 24.54 -7.71 19.64
N ALA A 146 25.30 -8.81 19.64
CA ALA A 146 25.76 -9.46 20.89
C ALA A 146 26.60 -8.54 21.81
N ALA A 147 27.28 -7.54 21.25
CA ALA A 147 28.07 -6.57 22.00
C ALA A 147 27.30 -5.28 22.38
N SER A 148 26.02 -5.16 21.97
CA SER A 148 25.16 -4.04 22.35
C SER A 148 24.73 -4.16 23.81
N PRO A 149 24.79 -3.10 24.63
CA PRO A 149 24.16 -3.07 25.94
C PRO A 149 22.63 -2.95 25.88
N ASP A 150 22.07 -2.56 24.72
CA ASP A 150 20.63 -2.38 24.55
C ASP A 150 19.97 -3.68 24.03
N PRO A 151 19.02 -4.27 24.79
CA PRO A 151 18.32 -5.49 24.38
C PRO A 151 17.39 -5.27 23.18
N ASN A 152 17.10 -4.02 22.82
CA ASN A 152 16.34 -3.66 21.63
C ASN A 152 17.22 -3.56 20.39
N CYS A 153 18.51 -3.88 20.46
CA CYS A 153 19.34 -3.90 19.27
C CYS A 153 18.79 -4.86 18.20
N ARG A 154 18.69 -4.40 16.97
CA ARG A 154 18.22 -5.17 15.81
C ARG A 154 19.17 -5.04 14.63
N GLY A 155 19.26 -6.09 13.82
CA GLY A 155 19.83 -6.02 12.49
C GLY A 155 18.82 -5.47 11.49
N TRP A 156 19.31 -4.76 10.49
CA TRP A 156 18.54 -4.29 9.33
C TRP A 156 19.44 -4.21 8.10
N GLU A 157 18.89 -4.53 6.94
CA GLU A 157 19.62 -4.58 5.68
C GLU A 157 18.81 -3.95 4.55
N GLN A 158 19.50 -3.22 3.69
CA GLN A 158 18.92 -2.54 2.54
C GLN A 158 19.68 -2.92 1.27
N PHE A 159 18.96 -3.42 0.28
CA PHE A 159 19.45 -3.68 -1.05
C PHE A 159 19.08 -2.51 -1.94
N ILE A 160 20.09 -1.76 -2.39
CA ILE A 160 19.91 -0.40 -2.91
C ILE A 160 20.37 -0.34 -4.37
N TYR A 161 19.58 0.37 -5.19
CA TYR A 161 20.08 1.11 -6.33
C TYR A 161 19.87 2.60 -6.04
N ALA A 162 20.91 3.42 -6.12
CA ALA A 162 20.79 4.86 -5.91
C ALA A 162 21.55 5.63 -6.98
N GLN A 163 21.04 6.81 -7.32
CA GLN A 163 21.66 7.71 -8.28
C GLN A 163 21.50 9.17 -7.87
N ASP A 164 22.51 9.97 -8.21
CA ASP A 164 22.60 11.40 -7.89
C ASP A 164 22.18 12.32 -9.07
N GLY A 165 21.61 11.73 -10.13
CA GLY A 165 21.30 12.39 -11.39
C GLY A 165 22.42 12.32 -12.45
N THR A 166 23.61 11.84 -12.08
CA THR A 166 24.75 11.68 -13.00
C THR A 166 25.31 10.26 -13.04
N THR A 167 25.38 9.59 -11.89
CA THR A 167 25.91 8.23 -11.75
C THR A 167 24.97 7.37 -10.93
N GLY A 168 24.91 6.07 -11.23
CA GLY A 168 24.12 5.08 -10.49
C GLY A 168 25.01 4.01 -9.89
N LEU A 169 24.67 3.58 -8.67
CA LEU A 169 25.33 2.46 -8.00
C LEU A 169 24.32 1.51 -7.40
N SER A 170 24.61 0.20 -7.49
CA SER A 170 23.93 -0.83 -6.72
C SER A 170 24.82 -1.37 -5.61
N PHE A 171 24.32 -1.32 -4.36
CA PHE A 171 25.08 -1.69 -3.17
C PHE A 171 24.17 -2.14 -2.03
N ILE A 172 24.75 -2.65 -0.94
CA ILE A 172 24.01 -3.03 0.26
C ILE A 172 24.40 -2.09 1.40
N GLN A 173 23.42 -1.68 2.21
CA GLN A 173 23.68 -1.02 3.48
C GLN A 173 23.19 -1.89 4.64
N TYR A 174 24.07 -2.09 5.61
CA TYR A 174 23.86 -2.92 6.79
C TYR A 174 23.77 -2.03 8.01
N TRP A 175 22.85 -2.34 8.92
CA TRP A 175 22.55 -1.52 10.08
C TRP A 175 22.43 -2.35 11.37
N LEU A 176 22.95 -1.78 12.45
CA LEU A 176 22.66 -2.16 13.83
C LEU A 176 21.83 -1.04 14.45
N ILE A 177 20.54 -1.31 14.60
CA ILE A 177 19.56 -0.38 15.13
C ILE A 177 19.58 -0.46 16.65
N PHE A 178 19.54 0.68 17.37
CA PHE A 178 19.63 0.73 18.83
C PHE A 178 20.85 -0.02 19.37
N TYR A 179 22.02 0.17 18.74
CA TYR A 179 23.26 -0.46 19.18
C TYR A 179 23.79 0.18 20.47
N SER A 180 23.54 1.49 20.68
CA SER A 180 23.72 2.18 21.96
C SER A 180 25.11 2.00 22.61
N ALA A 181 26.15 1.81 21.79
CA ALA A 181 27.56 1.65 22.15
C ALA A 181 28.46 2.16 21.00
N PRO A 182 29.79 2.34 21.21
CA PRO A 182 30.70 2.68 20.12
C PRO A 182 30.62 1.67 18.98
N CYS A 183 30.45 2.15 17.74
CA CYS A 183 30.22 1.26 16.61
C CYS A 183 31.38 0.30 16.36
N PRO A 184 31.10 -0.94 15.89
CA PRO A 184 32.15 -1.91 15.61
C PRO A 184 33.14 -1.38 14.55
N ALA A 185 34.35 -1.93 14.53
CA ALA A 185 35.39 -1.51 13.58
C ALA A 185 34.89 -1.57 12.12
N GLY A 186 35.07 -0.47 11.38
CA GLY A 186 34.63 -0.35 9.99
C GLY A 186 33.14 -0.04 9.78
N TRP A 187 32.42 0.29 10.87
CA TRP A 187 31.07 0.83 10.85
C TRP A 187 31.09 2.33 11.16
N PHE A 188 30.11 3.05 10.63
CA PHE A 188 29.87 4.46 10.86
C PHE A 188 28.80 4.64 11.95
N THR A 189 28.91 5.72 12.73
CA THR A 189 27.94 6.09 13.75
C THR A 189 26.83 6.97 13.19
N TYR A 190 25.58 6.67 13.54
CA TYR A 190 24.43 7.51 13.27
C TYR A 190 23.53 7.56 14.52
N GLY A 191 23.71 8.59 15.36
CA GLY A 191 23.04 8.65 16.66
C GLY A 191 23.37 7.43 17.52
N ILE A 192 22.36 6.67 17.90
CA ILE A 192 22.48 5.41 18.67
C ILE A 192 22.55 4.15 17.77
N HIS A 193 22.63 4.34 16.46
CA HIS A 193 22.71 3.30 15.45
C HIS A 193 24.13 3.21 14.87
N CYS A 194 24.43 2.07 14.27
CA CYS A 194 25.64 1.86 13.48
C CYS A 194 25.27 1.38 12.08
N TYR A 195 25.99 1.82 11.06
CA TYR A 195 25.80 1.33 9.69
C TYR A 195 27.10 1.10 8.95
N ARG A 196 27.08 0.26 7.92
CA ARG A 196 28.17 0.17 6.94
C ARG A 196 27.62 -0.21 5.58
N ASN A 197 28.35 0.15 4.53
CA ASN A 197 28.05 -0.31 3.18
C ASN A 197 28.77 -1.62 2.87
N SER A 198 28.29 -2.33 1.84
CA SER A 198 29.10 -3.32 1.14
C SER A 198 30.45 -2.71 0.72
N PRO A 199 31.53 -3.51 0.68
CA PRO A 199 32.87 -2.99 0.36
C PRO A 199 32.94 -2.36 -1.04
N PHE A 200 32.06 -2.77 -1.95
CA PHE A 200 31.94 -2.27 -3.31
C PHE A 200 30.47 -2.02 -3.66
N GLY A 201 30.24 -1.17 -4.66
CA GLY A 201 28.98 -1.04 -5.38
C GLY A 201 29.20 -1.29 -6.87
N ALA A 202 28.26 -1.98 -7.51
CA ALA A 202 28.28 -2.20 -8.95
C ALA A 202 27.89 -0.89 -9.63
N VAL A 203 28.69 -0.44 -10.60
CA VAL A 203 28.38 0.74 -11.39
C VAL A 203 27.23 0.40 -12.34
N VAL A 204 26.12 1.13 -12.19
CA VAL A 204 24.94 1.01 -13.04
C VAL A 204 24.82 2.34 -13.80
N PRO A 205 24.62 2.34 -15.13
CA PRO A 205 24.40 3.58 -15.86
C PRO A 205 23.25 4.39 -15.25
N MET A 206 23.35 5.72 -15.23
CA MET A 206 22.27 6.58 -14.75
C MET A 206 20.97 6.26 -15.48
N GLN A 207 19.89 6.04 -14.73
CA GLN A 207 18.59 5.72 -15.27
C GLN A 207 17.70 6.95 -15.18
N PRO A 208 17.21 7.52 -16.30
CA PRO A 208 16.17 8.54 -16.21
C PRO A 208 14.93 7.89 -15.59
N ILE A 209 14.18 8.63 -14.77
CA ILE A 209 13.00 8.07 -14.09
C ILE A 209 11.94 7.56 -15.06
N THR A 210 11.92 8.07 -16.30
CA THR A 210 11.07 7.57 -17.38
C THR A 210 11.38 6.11 -17.76
N ASN A 211 12.53 5.55 -17.35
CA ASN A 211 12.91 4.15 -17.57
C ASN A 211 12.49 3.21 -16.43
N LEU A 212 11.75 3.70 -15.42
CA LEU A 212 11.44 2.95 -14.20
C LEU A 212 10.77 1.58 -14.45
N ALA A 213 9.93 1.47 -15.49
CA ALA A 213 9.28 0.20 -15.86
C ALA A 213 10.26 -0.92 -16.25
N ASN A 214 11.49 -0.58 -16.63
CA ASN A 214 12.54 -1.53 -16.99
C ASN A 214 13.48 -1.85 -15.82
N LEU A 215 13.29 -1.21 -14.66
CA LEU A 215 14.14 -1.39 -13.49
C LEU A 215 13.58 -2.45 -12.55
N ARG A 216 14.47 -3.27 -11.99
CA ARG A 216 14.15 -4.22 -10.91
C ARG A 216 15.32 -4.31 -9.94
N VAL A 217 15.05 -4.47 -8.64
CA VAL A 217 16.08 -4.71 -7.61
C VAL A 217 15.79 -6.05 -6.95
N SER A 218 16.79 -6.92 -6.91
CA SER A 218 16.73 -8.22 -6.24
C SER A 218 17.73 -8.25 -5.10
N GLY A 219 17.26 -8.52 -3.89
CA GLY A 219 18.08 -8.69 -2.69
C GLY A 219 18.06 -10.15 -2.25
N THR A 220 19.21 -10.72 -1.98
CA THR A 220 19.35 -12.10 -1.51
C THR A 220 20.16 -12.12 -0.24
N ALA A 221 19.60 -12.72 0.82
CA ALA A 221 20.27 -12.94 2.09
C ALA A 221 20.64 -14.42 2.22
N ASN A 222 21.92 -14.72 2.41
CA ASN A 222 22.38 -16.10 2.60
C ASN A 222 23.38 -16.19 3.76
N PRO A 223 23.48 -17.34 4.45
CA PRO A 223 24.42 -17.51 5.57
C PRO A 223 25.89 -17.18 5.22
N GLY A 224 26.31 -17.36 3.96
CA GLY A 224 27.68 -17.09 3.52
C GLY A 224 27.94 -15.68 2.97
N SER A 225 26.96 -15.08 2.30
CA SER A 225 27.10 -13.77 1.64
C SER A 225 25.75 -13.28 1.14
N ASP A 226 25.44 -12.04 1.45
CA ASP A 226 24.28 -11.35 0.88
C ASP A 226 24.64 -10.78 -0.49
N SER A 227 23.66 -10.46 -1.33
CA SER A 227 23.89 -9.84 -2.63
C SER A 227 22.70 -8.99 -3.08
N VAL A 228 22.99 -7.89 -3.78
CA VAL A 228 22.01 -7.11 -4.52
C VAL A 228 22.25 -7.29 -6.02
N THR A 229 21.18 -7.34 -6.79
CA THR A 229 21.21 -7.33 -8.26
C THR A 229 20.22 -6.29 -8.77
N THR A 230 20.71 -5.30 -9.50
CA THR A 230 19.89 -4.33 -10.21
C THR A 230 19.78 -4.72 -11.67
N PHE A 231 18.55 -4.80 -12.19
CA PHE A 231 18.28 -5.06 -13.59
C PHE A 231 17.89 -3.78 -14.29
N VAL A 232 18.47 -3.56 -15.47
CA VAL A 232 18.09 -2.53 -16.43
C VAL A 232 17.70 -3.24 -17.72
N GLY A 233 16.41 -3.53 -17.89
CA GLY A 233 15.92 -4.31 -19.03
C GLY A 233 16.59 -5.69 -19.10
N LEU A 234 17.46 -5.87 -20.07
CA LEU A 234 18.17 -7.12 -20.38
C LEU A 234 19.60 -7.20 -19.81
N THR A 235 20.00 -6.23 -18.98
CA THR A 235 21.31 -6.23 -18.33
C THR A 235 21.12 -6.29 -16.81
N ALA A 236 21.94 -7.10 -16.15
CA ALA A 236 21.96 -7.29 -14.71
C ALA A 236 23.30 -6.81 -14.15
N TYR A 237 23.27 -6.07 -13.04
CA TYR A 237 24.44 -5.57 -12.33
C TYR A 237 24.37 -6.07 -10.89
N THR A 238 25.39 -6.77 -10.40
CA THR A 238 25.35 -7.39 -9.08
C THR A 238 26.63 -7.15 -8.29
N ILE A 239 26.50 -7.17 -6.97
CA ILE A 239 27.62 -7.27 -6.04
C ILE A 239 27.44 -8.47 -5.11
N ALA A 240 28.55 -9.10 -4.76
CA ALA A 240 28.61 -9.99 -3.60
C ALA A 240 28.97 -9.17 -2.35
N GLY A 241 28.02 -9.07 -1.43
CA GLY A 241 28.15 -8.35 -0.16
C GLY A 241 28.88 -9.16 0.92
N GLY A 242 28.77 -8.68 2.16
CA GLY A 242 29.09 -9.48 3.34
C GLY A 242 27.87 -10.22 3.85
N ASN A 243 27.96 -10.77 5.06
CA ASN A 243 26.81 -11.19 5.87
C ASN A 243 26.91 -10.51 7.24
N TYR A 244 26.88 -9.18 7.25
CA TYR A 244 27.28 -8.39 8.43
C TYR A 244 26.24 -8.34 9.54
N VAL A 245 24.97 -8.59 9.20
CA VAL A 245 23.85 -8.56 10.15
C VAL A 245 23.10 -9.89 10.23
N ASN A 246 23.44 -10.91 9.43
CA ASN A 246 22.78 -12.22 9.46
C ASN A 246 21.28 -12.16 9.12
N ALA A 247 20.91 -11.42 8.06
CA ALA A 247 19.52 -11.28 7.62
C ALA A 247 18.85 -12.62 7.29
N ALA A 248 19.61 -13.60 6.76
CA ALA A 248 19.09 -14.94 6.46
C ALA A 248 18.47 -15.68 7.67
N ALA A 249 18.82 -15.28 8.90
CA ALA A 249 18.29 -15.87 10.13
C ALA A 249 17.11 -15.10 10.74
N GLY A 250 16.69 -13.98 10.11
CA GLY A 250 15.78 -13.03 10.74
C GLY A 250 14.78 -12.35 9.81
N TRP A 251 15.05 -12.25 8.50
CA TRP A 251 14.27 -11.49 7.53
C TRP A 251 12.90 -12.13 7.28
N LYS A 252 11.82 -11.41 7.56
CA LYS A 252 10.43 -11.86 7.41
C LYS A 252 9.55 -10.93 6.60
N ILE A 253 9.91 -9.65 6.48
CA ILE A 253 9.12 -8.64 5.77
C ILE A 253 10.03 -7.89 4.79
N ALA A 254 9.58 -7.72 3.56
CA ALA A 254 10.28 -6.96 2.53
C ALA A 254 9.48 -5.71 2.15
N GLU A 255 10.09 -4.54 2.30
CA GLU A 255 9.60 -3.25 1.80
C GLU A 255 10.29 -2.95 0.47
N PHE A 256 9.58 -2.42 -0.52
CA PHE A 256 10.20 -1.92 -1.74
C PHE A 256 9.46 -0.72 -2.30
N ASN A 257 10.20 0.35 -2.60
CA ASN A 257 9.67 1.47 -3.36
C ASN A 257 10.78 2.37 -3.96
N VAL A 258 10.37 3.44 -4.63
CA VAL A 258 11.21 4.59 -5.02
C VAL A 258 11.18 5.64 -3.93
N PHE A 259 12.36 6.08 -3.49
CA PHE A 259 12.52 7.09 -2.45
C PHE A 259 13.57 8.14 -2.83
N GLY A 260 13.74 9.16 -2.00
CA GLY A 260 14.82 10.14 -2.15
C GLY A 260 16.21 9.51 -2.11
N ASP A 261 17.22 10.26 -2.55
CA ASP A 261 18.62 9.78 -2.59
C ASP A 261 19.30 9.92 -1.21
N GLY A 262 18.73 9.23 -0.21
CA GLY A 262 19.25 9.12 1.15
C GLY A 262 18.96 10.29 2.09
N GLY A 263 19.43 10.16 3.33
CA GLY A 263 19.31 11.19 4.37
C GLY A 263 17.88 11.42 4.89
N GLY A 264 16.93 10.53 4.61
CA GLY A 264 15.52 10.72 4.95
C GLY A 264 14.76 11.69 4.03
N PHE A 265 15.29 11.98 2.84
CA PHE A 265 14.68 12.94 1.92
C PHE A 265 13.62 12.32 1.01
N GLN A 266 12.81 13.22 0.44
CA GLN A 266 11.71 12.89 -0.45
C GLN A 266 12.17 12.84 -1.91
N ALA A 267 11.72 11.83 -2.66
CA ALA A 267 11.66 11.85 -4.12
C ALA A 267 10.40 12.59 -4.58
N ASN A 268 10.58 13.71 -5.29
CA ASN A 268 9.48 14.55 -5.77
C ASN A 268 9.18 14.25 -7.23
N PHE A 269 8.12 13.47 -7.46
CA PHE A 269 7.56 13.19 -8.77
C PHE A 269 6.71 14.37 -9.28
N ASN A 270 6.60 14.47 -10.60
CA ASN A 270 5.69 15.41 -11.25
C ASN A 270 4.22 15.11 -10.96
N PRO A 271 3.32 16.12 -11.00
CA PRO A 271 1.88 15.89 -10.99
C PRO A 271 1.44 14.93 -12.10
N GLY A 272 0.49 14.05 -11.77
CA GLY A 272 -0.03 12.99 -12.63
C GLY A 272 0.78 11.70 -12.62
N ALA A 273 1.92 11.64 -11.90
CA ALA A 273 2.70 10.43 -11.76
C ALA A 273 1.92 9.32 -11.03
N SER A 274 1.97 8.10 -11.57
CA SER A 274 1.39 6.90 -10.96
C SER A 274 2.25 5.67 -11.22
N LEU A 275 2.51 4.92 -10.14
CA LEU A 275 3.30 3.70 -10.11
C LEU A 275 2.43 2.53 -9.64
N THR A 276 2.54 1.39 -10.27
CA THR A 276 2.08 0.10 -9.72
C THR A 276 3.31 -0.70 -9.32
N VAL A 277 3.62 -0.68 -8.03
CA VAL A 277 4.81 -1.27 -7.40
C VAL A 277 4.53 -2.74 -7.08
N ARG A 278 5.50 -3.62 -7.33
CA ARG A 278 5.45 -5.05 -6.99
C ARG A 278 6.62 -5.42 -6.09
N THR A 279 6.31 -6.11 -4.99
CA THR A 279 7.29 -6.72 -4.08
C THR A 279 7.05 -8.21 -4.01
N ARG A 280 7.92 -8.98 -4.68
CA ARG A 280 7.92 -10.45 -4.65
C ARG A 280 8.85 -10.97 -3.56
N ILE A 281 8.45 -12.01 -2.85
CA ILE A 281 9.27 -12.67 -1.84
C ILE A 281 9.48 -14.14 -2.18
N ASN A 282 10.64 -14.67 -1.82
CA ASN A 282 11.01 -16.07 -1.89
C ASN A 282 11.45 -16.51 -0.49
N TYR A 283 10.65 -17.38 0.11
CA TYR A 283 10.80 -17.85 1.49
C TYR A 283 10.69 -19.38 1.63
N GLY A 284 10.64 -20.09 0.50
CA GLY A 284 10.54 -21.55 0.42
C GLY A 284 9.12 -22.09 0.27
N GLY A 285 8.10 -21.23 0.42
CA GLY A 285 6.69 -21.56 0.16
C GLY A 285 6.13 -20.88 -1.11
N THR A 286 4.86 -21.21 -1.41
CA THR A 286 4.11 -20.68 -2.57
C THR A 286 2.85 -19.91 -2.19
N ALA A 287 2.51 -19.86 -0.89
CA ALA A 287 1.35 -19.11 -0.41
C ALA A 287 1.57 -17.61 -0.59
N ALA A 288 0.51 -16.87 -0.90
CA ALA A 288 0.57 -15.42 -1.08
C ALA A 288 1.14 -14.73 0.18
N PRO A 289 1.92 -13.64 0.03
CA PRO A 289 2.44 -12.92 1.17
C PRO A 289 1.31 -12.28 1.98
N ILE A 290 1.56 -12.06 3.26
CA ILE A 290 0.71 -11.20 4.08
C ILE A 290 1.13 -9.77 3.77
N CYS A 291 0.20 -8.92 3.33
CA CYS A 291 0.47 -7.49 3.27
C CYS A 291 0.54 -6.94 4.70
N VAL A 292 1.49 -6.04 4.96
CA VAL A 292 1.55 -5.24 6.18
C VAL A 292 1.68 -3.75 5.84
N ALA A 293 0.90 -2.89 6.47
CA ALA A 293 0.91 -1.44 6.29
C ALA A 293 1.99 -0.82 7.18
N GLN A 294 3.24 -1.06 6.79
CA GLN A 294 4.43 -0.61 7.49
C GLN A 294 5.58 -0.43 6.51
N GLY A 295 6.39 0.61 6.73
CA GLY A 295 7.69 0.80 6.11
C GLY A 295 8.85 0.79 7.11
N PHE A 296 10.07 0.62 6.62
CA PHE A 296 11.31 0.52 7.42
C PHE A 296 12.34 1.59 7.05
N THR A 297 12.24 2.20 5.86
CA THR A 297 13.03 3.38 5.51
C THR A 297 12.45 4.67 6.11
N GLY A 298 13.32 5.64 6.40
CA GLY A 298 12.96 7.01 6.71
C GLY A 298 12.94 7.94 5.50
N GLU A 299 13.43 7.52 4.34
CA GLU A 299 13.21 8.25 3.09
C GLU A 299 11.75 8.16 2.63
N THR A 300 11.37 9.07 1.74
CA THR A 300 10.00 9.15 1.23
C THR A 300 9.91 9.43 -0.27
N ASN A 301 8.71 9.35 -0.83
CA ASN A 301 8.34 9.98 -2.09
C ASN A 301 7.07 10.83 -1.92
N ASN A 302 6.70 11.63 -2.91
CA ASN A 302 5.53 12.52 -2.85
C ASN A 302 4.22 11.90 -3.39
N LEU A 303 4.11 10.57 -3.43
CA LEU A 303 2.94 9.85 -3.92
C LEU A 303 2.01 9.45 -2.77
N SER A 304 0.84 8.93 -3.09
CA SER A 304 -0.13 8.40 -2.13
C SER A 304 -0.80 7.16 -2.67
N PHE A 305 -1.11 6.23 -1.78
CA PHE A 305 -1.74 4.96 -2.14
C PHE A 305 -3.08 5.19 -2.85
N GLY A 306 -3.34 4.37 -3.86
CA GLY A 306 -4.63 4.27 -4.51
C GLY A 306 -5.53 3.19 -3.95
N SER A 307 -6.77 3.24 -4.42
CA SER A 307 -7.81 2.21 -4.23
C SER A 307 -7.71 1.16 -5.36
N PRO A 308 -7.88 -0.20 -5.25
CA PRO A 308 -8.05 -1.23 -4.19
C PRO A 308 -6.72 -1.87 -3.70
N PRO A 309 -6.74 -2.89 -2.79
CA PRO A 309 -5.54 -3.62 -2.41
C PRO A 309 -4.90 -4.40 -3.57
N PRO A 310 -3.66 -4.85 -3.38
CA PRO A 310 -2.98 -5.67 -4.36
C PRO A 310 -3.73 -6.92 -4.82
N PRO A 311 -3.88 -7.14 -6.14
CA PRO A 311 -4.22 -8.46 -6.62
C PRO A 311 -3.04 -9.42 -6.35
N ALA A 312 -3.35 -10.60 -5.79
CA ALA A 312 -2.40 -11.70 -5.75
C ALA A 312 -2.10 -12.13 -7.19
N THR A 313 -0.85 -12.01 -7.64
CA THR A 313 -0.49 -12.30 -9.04
C THR A 313 0.77 -13.17 -9.13
N PRO A 314 0.73 -14.26 -9.93
CA PRO A 314 1.93 -14.91 -10.43
C PRO A 314 2.81 -13.96 -11.28
N PRO A 315 4.13 -14.24 -11.44
CA PRO A 315 4.88 -15.38 -10.92
C PRO A 315 5.43 -15.16 -9.51
N GLY A 316 5.07 -16.05 -8.58
CA GLY A 316 5.53 -16.09 -7.18
C GLY A 316 4.63 -15.31 -6.22
N PRO A 317 4.76 -15.52 -4.90
CA PRO A 317 3.98 -14.77 -3.93
C PRO A 317 4.49 -13.33 -3.86
N ALA A 318 3.65 -12.38 -4.24
CA ALA A 318 3.97 -10.96 -4.27
C ALA A 318 2.82 -10.10 -3.75
N ILE A 319 3.14 -8.91 -3.25
CA ILE A 319 2.19 -7.80 -3.15
C ILE A 319 2.43 -6.84 -4.32
N VAL A 320 1.37 -6.12 -4.70
CA VAL A 320 1.31 -5.23 -5.87
C VAL A 320 0.42 -4.03 -5.56
N PHE A 321 0.94 -2.86 -5.24
CA PHE A 321 0.10 -1.71 -4.88
C PHE A 321 0.27 -0.56 -5.87
N THR A 322 -0.72 0.32 -5.95
CA THR A 322 -0.65 1.53 -6.76
C THR A 322 -0.49 2.75 -5.87
N GLU A 323 0.38 3.66 -6.28
CA GLU A 323 0.57 4.98 -5.68
C GLU A 323 0.58 6.07 -6.78
N ASN A 324 0.08 7.26 -6.47
CA ASN A 324 0.07 8.38 -7.42
C ASN A 324 -0.01 9.75 -6.72
N THR A 325 0.12 10.85 -7.49
CA THR A 325 0.07 12.24 -6.97
C THR A 325 -1.35 12.84 -6.91
N THR A 326 -2.41 12.06 -7.09
CA THR A 326 -3.79 12.59 -7.06
C THR A 326 -4.59 11.99 -5.92
N ASN A 327 -4.12 10.89 -5.34
CA ASN A 327 -4.76 10.21 -4.25
C ASN A 327 -4.41 10.86 -2.91
N SER A 328 -5.25 10.58 -1.93
CA SER A 328 -5.07 11.02 -0.54
C SER A 328 -5.36 9.87 0.45
N SER A 329 -5.34 8.63 -0.03
CA SER A 329 -5.52 7.47 0.83
C SER A 329 -4.28 7.26 1.69
N THR A 330 -4.49 6.86 2.94
CA THR A 330 -3.41 6.35 3.79
C THR A 330 -3.04 4.92 3.39
N ALA A 331 -1.80 4.50 3.65
CA ALA A 331 -1.40 3.10 3.42
C ALA A 331 -2.32 2.17 4.19
N ASN A 332 -3.00 1.28 3.48
CA ASN A 332 -3.75 0.19 4.07
C ASN A 332 -3.66 -1.02 3.16
N CYS A 333 -3.50 -2.20 3.75
CA CYS A 333 -3.39 -3.45 3.03
C CYS A 333 -4.70 -3.92 2.40
N ALA A 334 -5.82 -3.41 2.89
CA ALA A 334 -7.13 -3.49 2.29
C ALA A 334 -7.96 -2.32 2.83
N PHE A 335 -8.96 -1.88 2.08
CA PHE A 335 -9.91 -0.90 2.57
C PHE A 335 -11.32 -1.21 2.05
N ALA A 336 -12.28 -0.59 2.72
CA ALA A 336 -13.69 -0.62 2.40
C ALA A 336 -14.28 0.77 2.69
N THR A 337 -15.41 1.13 2.09
CA THR A 337 -15.98 2.47 2.23
C THR A 337 -17.49 2.45 2.45
N ALA A 338 -17.98 3.41 3.24
CA ALA A 338 -19.39 3.73 3.38
C ALA A 338 -19.56 5.24 3.13
N ILE A 339 -20.00 5.62 1.93
CA ILE A 339 -19.96 7.01 1.43
C ILE A 339 -21.31 7.47 0.90
N GLY A 340 -21.47 8.79 0.77
CA GLY A 340 -22.61 9.37 0.08
C GLY A 340 -23.94 9.16 0.81
N ASP A 341 -25.01 8.93 0.06
CA ASP A 341 -26.29 8.40 0.54
C ASP A 341 -26.17 6.90 0.81
N THR A 342 -25.17 6.55 1.62
CA THR A 342 -24.80 5.21 2.09
C THR A 342 -24.70 4.13 1.01
N HIS A 343 -23.68 4.28 0.17
CA HIS A 343 -23.12 3.22 -0.66
C HIS A 343 -22.04 2.46 0.10
N GLN A 344 -22.22 1.15 0.24
CA GLN A 344 -21.26 0.24 0.86
C GLN A 344 -20.37 -0.37 -0.22
N HIS A 345 -19.06 -0.23 -0.07
CA HIS A 345 -18.06 -0.93 -0.88
C HIS A 345 -17.17 -1.78 0.04
N THR A 346 -17.32 -3.10 -0.03
CA THR A 346 -16.74 -4.05 0.93
C THR A 346 -15.25 -4.30 0.70
N PHE A 347 -14.59 -4.90 1.69
CA PHE A 347 -13.17 -5.32 1.57
C PHE A 347 -12.92 -6.34 0.45
N SER A 348 -13.94 -7.11 0.05
CA SER A 348 -13.87 -8.06 -1.06
C SER A 348 -14.23 -7.42 -2.42
N GLY A 349 -14.58 -6.13 -2.46
CA GLY A 349 -14.94 -5.41 -3.69
C GLY A 349 -16.41 -5.49 -4.10
N LEU A 350 -17.31 -5.86 -3.20
CA LEU A 350 -18.76 -5.81 -3.43
C LEU A 350 -19.26 -4.38 -3.22
N SER A 351 -20.00 -3.84 -4.19
CA SER A 351 -20.78 -2.61 -4.03
C SER A 351 -22.25 -2.94 -3.76
N TYR A 352 -22.88 -2.30 -2.76
CA TYR A 352 -24.32 -2.39 -2.53
C TYR A 352 -24.85 -1.18 -1.73
N ASP A 353 -26.14 -0.86 -1.86
CA ASP A 353 -26.74 0.28 -1.17
C ASP A 353 -27.41 -0.15 0.14
N PHE A 354 -27.18 0.60 1.24
CA PHE A 354 -27.72 0.28 2.56
C PHE A 354 -28.38 1.48 3.24
N GLN A 355 -29.66 1.69 2.94
CA GLN A 355 -30.38 2.92 3.29
C GLN A 355 -31.08 2.90 4.66
N ALA A 356 -30.72 1.96 5.54
CA ALA A 356 -31.29 1.91 6.89
C ALA A 356 -30.73 3.06 7.75
N SER A 357 -31.53 3.53 8.72
CA SER A 357 -31.11 4.53 9.72
C SER A 357 -30.93 3.87 11.09
N GLY A 358 -29.96 4.36 11.87
CA GLY A 358 -29.52 3.85 13.16
C GLY A 358 -28.00 3.75 13.27
N ASP A 359 -27.51 3.17 14.36
CA ASP A 359 -26.08 2.90 14.55
C ASP A 359 -25.76 1.47 14.10
N PHE A 360 -24.68 1.28 13.35
CA PHE A 360 -24.31 -0.01 12.76
C PHE A 360 -22.82 -0.29 12.87
N VAL A 361 -22.47 -1.56 13.08
CA VAL A 361 -21.10 -2.04 12.93
C VAL A 361 -20.78 -2.17 11.44
N GLU A 362 -19.85 -1.35 10.97
CA GLU A 362 -19.33 -1.43 9.60
C GLU A 362 -18.27 -2.51 9.47
N ALA A 363 -17.34 -2.56 10.42
CA ALA A 363 -16.23 -3.50 10.38
C ALA A 363 -15.78 -3.86 11.80
N ARG A 364 -15.43 -5.12 12.01
CA ARG A 364 -14.77 -5.61 13.21
C ARG A 364 -13.71 -6.64 12.85
N THR A 365 -12.52 -6.48 13.41
CA THR A 365 -11.41 -7.43 13.30
C THR A 365 -10.94 -7.85 14.69
N GLY A 366 -10.96 -9.16 14.95
CA GLY A 366 -10.69 -9.72 16.27
C GLY A 366 -11.50 -9.04 17.38
N THR A 367 -10.85 -8.78 18.51
CA THR A 367 -11.38 -7.99 19.63
C THR A 367 -10.79 -6.58 19.70
N GLY A 368 -9.86 -6.26 18.82
CA GLY A 368 -8.97 -5.10 18.93
C GLY A 368 -9.40 -3.89 18.10
N PHE A 369 -10.27 -4.07 17.10
CA PHE A 369 -10.69 -2.99 16.20
C PHE A 369 -12.16 -3.15 15.78
N GLU A 370 -12.97 -2.12 16.01
CA GLU A 370 -14.38 -2.05 15.61
C GLU A 370 -14.72 -0.66 15.10
N VAL A 371 -15.48 -0.57 14.01
CA VAL A 371 -15.90 0.67 13.36
C VAL A 371 -17.41 0.72 13.28
N GLU A 372 -17.98 1.85 13.70
CA GLU A 372 -19.41 2.12 13.64
C GLU A 372 -19.72 3.39 12.84
N THR A 373 -20.90 3.41 12.22
CA THR A 373 -21.50 4.62 11.62
C THR A 373 -22.89 4.88 12.21
N ARG A 374 -23.24 6.16 12.33
CA ARG A 374 -24.61 6.62 12.63
C ARG A 374 -25.26 7.08 11.35
N LYS A 375 -26.20 6.29 10.85
CA LYS A 375 -26.99 6.57 9.66
C LYS A 375 -28.28 7.30 10.00
N VAL A 376 -28.55 8.41 9.34
CA VAL A 376 -29.75 9.23 9.54
C VAL A 376 -30.56 9.25 8.26
N SER A 377 -31.88 9.13 8.36
CA SER A 377 -32.78 9.15 7.19
C SER A 377 -32.77 10.50 6.50
N GLY A 378 -32.86 10.49 5.16
CA GLY A 378 -33.06 11.67 4.33
C GLY A 378 -34.49 12.23 4.34
N ALA A 379 -35.40 11.66 5.13
CA ALA A 379 -36.77 12.14 5.25
C ALA A 379 -36.84 13.62 5.73
N PRO A 380 -37.85 14.40 5.27
CA PRO A 380 -38.93 14.00 4.37
C PRO A 380 -38.57 14.05 2.88
N ASN A 381 -37.44 14.67 2.51
CA ASN A 381 -37.10 14.91 1.10
C ASN A 381 -36.68 13.63 0.37
N TRP A 382 -35.95 12.75 1.06
CA TRP A 382 -35.43 11.49 0.55
C TRP A 382 -35.68 10.36 1.56
N PRO A 383 -36.95 9.95 1.76
CA PRO A 383 -37.33 9.05 2.87
C PRO A 383 -36.78 7.62 2.73
N ASN A 384 -36.33 7.23 1.54
CA ASN A 384 -35.72 5.92 1.27
C ASN A 384 -34.19 5.99 1.14
N THR A 385 -33.57 7.10 1.53
CA THR A 385 -32.11 7.21 1.60
C THR A 385 -31.65 7.50 3.03
N SER A 386 -30.39 7.25 3.31
CA SER A 386 -29.74 7.61 4.55
C SER A 386 -28.32 8.09 4.33
N ILE A 387 -27.84 8.91 5.26
CA ILE A 387 -26.48 9.45 5.26
C ILE A 387 -25.77 9.12 6.56
N ASN A 388 -24.44 8.97 6.50
CA ASN A 388 -23.61 8.92 7.68
C ASN A 388 -23.50 10.32 8.31
N SER A 389 -23.98 10.50 9.53
CA SER A 389 -23.85 11.76 10.29
C SER A 389 -22.67 11.75 11.27
N CYS A 390 -22.18 10.56 11.58
CA CYS A 390 -21.10 10.34 12.53
C CYS A 390 -20.44 8.99 12.26
N VAL A 391 -19.13 8.91 12.48
CA VAL A 391 -18.35 7.68 12.35
C VAL A 391 -17.39 7.56 13.51
N GLY A 392 -17.02 6.35 13.89
CA GLY A 392 -16.02 6.17 14.93
C GLY A 392 -15.40 4.80 14.92
N ALA A 393 -14.23 4.72 15.55
CA ALA A 393 -13.48 3.49 15.71
C ALA A 393 -13.14 3.28 17.18
N ARG A 394 -13.21 2.03 17.63
CA ARG A 394 -12.65 1.55 18.88
C ARG A 394 -11.41 0.71 18.56
N THR A 395 -10.29 1.06 19.14
CA THR A 395 -8.99 0.39 19.00
C THR A 395 -8.42 0.10 20.39
N GLY A 396 -8.39 -1.18 20.75
CA GLY A 396 -8.12 -1.59 22.13
C GLY A 396 -9.08 -0.92 23.11
N SER A 397 -8.55 -0.14 24.05
CA SER A 397 -9.34 0.63 25.02
C SER A 397 -9.70 2.05 24.56
N THR A 398 -9.19 2.49 23.42
CA THR A 398 -9.37 3.86 22.92
C THR A 398 -10.52 3.92 21.93
N SER A 399 -11.44 4.86 22.10
CA SER A 399 -12.45 5.20 21.09
C SER A 399 -12.19 6.58 20.52
N VAL A 400 -12.33 6.71 19.20
CA VAL A 400 -12.25 7.98 18.49
C VAL A 400 -13.48 8.12 17.61
N VAL A 401 -14.18 9.24 17.74
CA VAL A 401 -15.43 9.53 17.03
C VAL A 401 -15.31 10.86 16.31
N VAL A 402 -15.74 10.90 15.05
CA VAL A 402 -15.77 12.09 14.20
C VAL A 402 -17.20 12.35 13.76
N ALA A 403 -17.72 13.53 14.08
CA ALA A 403 -19.09 13.95 13.77
C ALA A 403 -19.11 15.19 12.88
N LEU A 404 -20.28 15.49 12.31
CA LEU A 404 -20.57 16.78 11.66
C LEU A 404 -20.24 17.99 12.55
N GLY A 405 -20.06 19.15 11.91
CA GLY A 405 -19.56 20.35 12.60
C GLY A 405 -18.10 20.20 13.01
N PRO A 406 -17.31 19.58 12.12
CA PRO A 406 -16.19 18.65 12.37
C PRO A 406 -15.78 18.51 13.85
N LYS A 407 -16.55 17.74 14.63
CA LYS A 407 -16.26 17.48 16.05
C LYS A 407 -15.50 16.18 16.20
N LEU A 408 -14.43 16.22 16.99
CA LEU A 408 -13.62 15.06 17.36
C LEU A 408 -13.88 14.72 18.83
N TYR A 409 -14.14 13.45 19.11
CA TYR A 409 -14.21 12.94 20.47
C TYR A 409 -13.20 11.82 20.66
N VAL A 410 -12.48 11.85 21.79
CA VAL A 410 -11.55 10.80 22.20
C VAL A 410 -12.01 10.28 23.55
N ASN A 411 -12.31 8.98 23.63
CA ASN A 411 -12.87 8.33 24.82
C ASN A 411 -14.12 9.05 25.36
N GLY A 412 -14.96 9.54 24.44
CA GLY A 412 -16.19 10.26 24.74
C GLY A 412 -16.02 11.75 25.09
N ALA A 413 -14.81 12.22 25.35
CA ALA A 413 -14.54 13.63 25.61
C ALA A 413 -14.36 14.41 24.32
N LEU A 414 -14.95 15.61 24.23
CA LEU A 414 -14.73 16.52 23.11
C LEU A 414 -13.27 16.98 23.10
N THR A 415 -12.59 16.78 21.97
CA THR A 415 -11.16 17.02 21.83
C THR A 415 -10.89 18.01 20.71
N SER A 416 -10.15 19.07 21.00
CA SER A 416 -9.72 20.03 19.97
C SER A 416 -8.51 19.49 19.22
N LEU A 417 -8.56 19.55 17.89
CA LEU A 417 -7.44 19.24 17.01
C LEU A 417 -7.44 20.25 15.86
N ALA A 418 -6.42 21.12 15.85
CA ALA A 418 -6.10 21.94 14.68
C ALA A 418 -5.59 21.05 13.53
N SER A 419 -5.30 21.64 12.37
CA SER A 419 -4.61 20.88 11.31
C SER A 419 -3.31 20.29 11.86
N GLY A 420 -3.10 18.98 11.67
CA GLY A 420 -1.95 18.25 12.21
C GLY A 420 -2.36 16.99 12.98
N GLN A 421 -1.46 16.52 13.84
CA GLN A 421 -1.55 15.22 14.49
C GLN A 421 -1.76 15.33 16.01
N LEU A 422 -2.52 14.40 16.56
CA LEU A 422 -2.68 14.13 17.98
C LEU A 422 -2.43 12.64 18.25
N ALA A 423 -1.42 12.33 19.07
CA ALA A 423 -1.29 10.99 19.65
C ALA A 423 -2.25 10.88 20.85
N VAL A 424 -3.00 9.79 20.92
CA VAL A 424 -3.95 9.50 22.00
C VAL A 424 -3.59 8.14 22.63
N PRO A 425 -4.19 7.76 23.78
CA PRO A 425 -3.83 6.51 24.46
C PRO A 425 -3.94 5.27 23.57
N GLY A 426 -3.19 4.22 23.92
CA GLY A 426 -3.22 2.94 23.19
C GLY A 426 -2.46 2.94 21.85
N GLY A 427 -1.52 3.87 21.66
CA GLY A 427 -0.71 3.96 20.44
C GLY A 427 -1.49 4.48 19.22
N VAL A 428 -2.67 5.06 19.45
CA VAL A 428 -3.54 5.56 18.39
C VAL A 428 -3.16 6.98 18.00
N VAL A 429 -3.19 7.24 16.71
CA VAL A 429 -2.86 8.53 16.12
C VAL A 429 -4.06 9.07 15.39
N VAL A 430 -4.47 10.30 15.73
CA VAL A 430 -5.47 11.07 14.99
C VAL A 430 -4.75 12.16 14.20
N ASN A 431 -4.96 12.21 12.89
CA ASN A 431 -4.47 13.27 12.00
C ASN A 431 -5.66 14.03 11.41
N ARG A 432 -5.56 15.36 11.31
CA ARG A 432 -6.54 16.21 10.67
C ARG A 432 -5.90 17.02 9.55
N SER A 433 -6.47 16.95 8.35
CA SER A 433 -6.13 17.80 7.22
C SER A 433 -7.42 18.37 6.62
N GLY A 434 -7.62 19.69 6.73
CA GLY A 434 -8.88 20.32 6.38
C GLY A 434 -10.06 19.71 7.15
N ASN A 435 -10.98 19.10 6.39
CA ASN A 435 -12.16 18.41 6.93
C ASN A 435 -12.00 16.88 7.00
N THR A 436 -10.83 16.35 6.66
CA THR A 436 -10.52 14.93 6.76
C THR A 436 -9.88 14.64 8.11
N TYR A 437 -10.39 13.62 8.80
CA TYR A 437 -9.77 13.03 9.97
C TYR A 437 -9.33 11.61 9.65
N THR A 438 -8.12 11.26 10.03
CA THR A 438 -7.60 9.90 9.90
C THR A 438 -7.20 9.40 11.27
N VAL A 439 -7.70 8.24 11.66
CA VAL A 439 -7.37 7.57 12.93
C VAL A 439 -6.64 6.28 12.58
N VAL A 440 -5.45 6.04 13.12
CA VAL A 440 -4.62 4.85 12.81
C VAL A 440 -4.12 4.25 14.12
N ASN A 441 -4.21 2.93 14.27
CA ASN A 441 -3.62 2.20 15.39
C ASN A 441 -2.19 1.70 15.06
N GLU A 442 -1.47 1.15 16.03
CA GLU A 442 -0.11 0.64 15.81
C GLU A 442 -0.03 -0.53 14.82
N ALA A 443 -1.11 -1.29 14.65
CA ALA A 443 -1.18 -2.38 13.69
C ALA A 443 -1.40 -1.89 12.24
N GLY A 444 -1.71 -0.61 12.04
CA GLY A 444 -2.04 0.01 10.76
C GLY A 444 -3.53 0.00 10.42
N ASP A 445 -4.41 -0.55 11.27
CA ASP A 445 -5.85 -0.44 11.03
C ASP A 445 -6.28 1.01 11.23
N SER A 446 -7.19 1.46 10.37
CA SER A 446 -7.50 2.87 10.29
C SER A 446 -8.93 3.17 9.90
N ILE A 447 -9.38 4.38 10.24
CA ILE A 447 -10.53 5.02 9.61
C ILE A 447 -10.11 6.37 9.03
N ARG A 448 -10.68 6.71 7.88
CA ARG A 448 -10.67 8.05 7.30
C ARG A 448 -12.10 8.56 7.28
N ALA A 449 -12.34 9.67 7.96
CA ALA A 449 -13.61 10.36 8.03
C ALA A 449 -13.50 11.69 7.27
N GLN A 450 -14.14 11.79 6.12
CA GLN A 450 -14.23 13.03 5.34
C GLN A 450 -15.52 13.75 5.73
N VAL A 451 -15.39 14.86 6.47
CA VAL A 451 -16.55 15.62 6.96
C VAL A 451 -17.04 16.57 5.87
N ASN A 452 -18.15 16.22 5.24
CA ASN A 452 -18.85 17.06 4.27
C ASN A 452 -19.87 17.96 4.98
N ALA A 453 -20.57 18.79 4.21
CA ALA A 453 -21.54 19.73 4.78
C ALA A 453 -22.71 19.03 5.48
N THR A 454 -23.17 17.90 4.92
CA THR A 454 -24.37 17.18 5.36
C THR A 454 -24.09 15.81 5.93
N HIS A 455 -22.97 15.18 5.55
CA HIS A 455 -22.64 13.79 5.87
C HIS A 455 -21.14 13.61 6.12
N VAL A 456 -20.76 12.42 6.58
CA VAL A 456 -19.37 12.01 6.80
C VAL A 456 -19.10 10.76 5.99
N ASP A 457 -18.24 10.87 4.98
CA ASP A 457 -17.79 9.69 4.23
C ASP A 457 -16.78 8.91 5.07
N LEU A 458 -16.97 7.59 5.13
CA LEU A 458 -16.09 6.68 5.83
C LEU A 458 -15.26 5.86 4.83
N SER A 459 -13.96 5.81 5.06
CA SER A 459 -13.11 4.71 4.59
C SER A 459 -12.55 3.97 5.79
N VAL A 460 -12.56 2.64 5.76
CA VAL A 460 -11.94 1.77 6.76
C VAL A 460 -10.77 1.07 6.12
N GLY A 461 -9.60 1.13 6.75
CA GLY A 461 -8.38 0.49 6.31
C GLY A 461 -7.91 -0.59 7.28
N LEU A 462 -7.28 -1.63 6.74
CA LEU A 462 -6.68 -2.71 7.52
C LEU A 462 -5.16 -2.66 7.39
N GLY A 463 -4.49 -2.77 8.53
CA GLY A 463 -3.04 -2.77 8.58
C GLY A 463 -2.40 -4.07 8.11
N THR A 464 -3.18 -5.15 8.03
CA THR A 464 -2.72 -6.43 7.47
C THR A 464 -3.79 -7.09 6.59
N TRP A 465 -3.36 -7.83 5.57
CA TRP A 465 -4.26 -8.58 4.68
C TRP A 465 -3.61 -9.90 4.19
N PRO A 466 -4.35 -11.01 4.10
CA PRO A 466 -5.78 -11.18 4.42
C PRO A 466 -6.06 -11.13 5.92
N THR A 467 -7.18 -10.49 6.28
CA THR A 467 -7.68 -10.39 7.65
C THR A 467 -9.17 -10.68 7.67
N THR A 468 -9.63 -11.53 8.58
CA THR A 468 -11.06 -11.77 8.77
C THR A 468 -11.73 -10.51 9.31
N VAL A 469 -12.70 -10.01 8.55
CA VAL A 469 -13.54 -8.87 8.93
C VAL A 469 -14.99 -9.32 8.94
N ARG A 470 -15.76 -8.84 9.92
CA ARG A 470 -17.22 -8.97 9.91
C ARG A 470 -17.89 -7.61 10.10
N GLY A 471 -19.09 -7.45 9.56
CA GLY A 471 -19.84 -6.19 9.60
C GLY A 471 -20.53 -5.91 8.27
N LEU A 472 -21.09 -4.71 8.13
CA LEU A 472 -21.71 -4.25 6.88
C LEU A 472 -20.69 -4.11 5.73
N LEU A 473 -19.42 -3.81 6.01
CA LEU A 473 -18.35 -3.75 4.99
C LEU A 473 -17.80 -5.12 4.59
N GLY A 474 -18.41 -6.21 5.05
CA GLY A 474 -18.15 -7.60 4.63
C GLY A 474 -16.73 -8.12 4.88
N ASN A 475 -16.56 -9.44 4.94
CA ASN A 475 -15.40 -10.20 4.41
C ASN A 475 -15.49 -11.69 4.80
N PRO A 476 -16.49 -12.47 4.34
CA PRO A 476 -16.69 -13.87 4.76
C PRO A 476 -15.71 -14.86 4.08
N ASN A 477 -14.40 -14.65 4.31
CA ASN A 477 -13.25 -15.35 3.73
C ASN A 477 -12.84 -14.88 2.31
N ASN A 478 -12.84 -13.57 2.09
CA ASN A 478 -12.41 -12.90 0.85
C ASN A 478 -13.26 -13.28 -0.38
N ASP A 479 -14.50 -13.70 -0.16
CA ASP A 479 -15.47 -14.02 -1.21
C ASP A 479 -16.39 -12.83 -1.45
N VAL A 480 -16.28 -12.22 -2.62
CA VAL A 480 -17.08 -11.05 -3.04
C VAL A 480 -18.57 -11.36 -3.14
N THR A 481 -18.94 -12.63 -3.33
CA THR A 481 -20.33 -13.03 -3.56
C THR A 481 -21.10 -13.26 -2.26
N LYS A 482 -20.49 -13.03 -1.10
CA LYS A 482 -21.03 -13.41 0.20
C LYS A 482 -21.06 -12.26 1.19
N LEU A 483 -22.09 -12.26 2.03
CA LEU A 483 -22.20 -11.43 3.24
C LEU A 483 -22.56 -12.31 4.44
N GLU A 484 -22.10 -11.94 5.63
CA GLU A 484 -22.33 -12.69 6.88
C GLU A 484 -23.05 -11.81 7.91
N ALA A 485 -24.18 -12.28 8.44
CA ALA A 485 -24.88 -11.64 9.56
C ALA A 485 -24.10 -11.82 10.89
N ALA A 486 -24.44 -11.03 11.91
CA ALA A 486 -23.74 -11.07 13.19
C ALA A 486 -23.80 -12.44 13.90
N ASP A 487 -24.83 -13.25 13.60
CA ASP A 487 -25.04 -14.61 14.12
C ASP A 487 -24.29 -15.71 13.34
N GLY A 488 -23.57 -15.35 12.27
CA GLY A 488 -22.83 -16.28 11.41
C GLY A 488 -23.60 -16.79 10.19
N THR A 489 -24.85 -16.37 9.99
CA THR A 489 -25.62 -16.73 8.79
C THR A 489 -24.99 -16.10 7.55
N VAL A 490 -24.63 -16.91 6.55
CA VAL A 490 -24.02 -16.46 5.29
C VAL A 490 -25.05 -16.38 4.18
N PHE A 491 -25.09 -15.26 3.48
CA PHE A 491 -25.96 -14.97 2.35
C PHE A 491 -25.15 -14.90 1.06
N ASN A 492 -25.77 -15.33 -0.05
CA ASN A 492 -25.25 -15.05 -1.39
C ASN A 492 -25.85 -13.72 -1.90
N VAL A 493 -25.03 -12.94 -2.58
CA VAL A 493 -25.45 -11.70 -3.26
C VAL A 493 -26.06 -12.04 -4.63
N PRO A 494 -27.14 -11.35 -5.07
CA PRO A 494 -27.83 -10.26 -4.39
C PRO A 494 -28.79 -10.74 -3.29
N LEU A 495 -28.88 -9.98 -2.20
CA LEU A 495 -29.84 -10.24 -1.11
C LEU A 495 -31.24 -9.75 -1.50
N SER A 496 -32.28 -10.43 -1.02
CA SER A 496 -33.64 -9.89 -1.09
C SER A 496 -33.75 -8.65 -0.19
N PHE A 497 -34.74 -7.78 -0.44
CA PHE A 497 -34.99 -6.62 0.41
C PHE A 497 -35.18 -7.02 1.88
N ASN A 498 -35.92 -8.09 2.13
CA ASN A 498 -36.15 -8.58 3.49
C ASN A 498 -34.85 -9.07 4.14
N ASP A 499 -34.04 -9.83 3.41
CA ASP A 499 -32.78 -10.35 3.96
C ASP A 499 -31.79 -9.23 4.23
N LEU A 500 -31.68 -8.26 3.31
CA LEU A 500 -30.77 -7.12 3.45
C LEU A 500 -31.11 -6.27 4.69
N TYR A 501 -32.38 -5.92 4.88
CA TYR A 501 -32.76 -4.96 5.92
C TYR A 501 -33.23 -5.60 7.24
N ASN A 502 -34.01 -6.67 7.17
CA ASN A 502 -34.68 -7.24 8.35
C ASN A 502 -33.90 -8.40 8.99
N VAL A 503 -32.94 -8.99 8.27
CA VAL A 503 -32.09 -10.07 8.78
C VAL A 503 -30.65 -9.60 8.89
N TYR A 504 -29.94 -9.42 7.78
CA TYR A 504 -28.54 -9.04 7.71
C TYR A 504 -28.28 -7.67 8.36
N GLY A 505 -28.91 -6.60 7.87
CA GLY A 505 -28.72 -5.23 8.37
C GLY A 505 -29.16 -5.07 9.82
N LYS A 506 -30.28 -5.71 10.20
CA LYS A 506 -30.76 -5.73 11.59
C LYS A 506 -29.77 -6.43 12.53
N SER A 507 -29.10 -7.49 12.08
CA SER A 507 -28.12 -8.21 12.90
C SER A 507 -26.90 -7.36 13.27
N TRP A 508 -26.54 -6.39 12.42
CA TRP A 508 -25.39 -5.49 12.61
C TRP A 508 -25.75 -4.16 13.28
N ARG A 509 -27.01 -3.97 13.66
CA ARG A 509 -27.49 -2.77 14.36
C ARG A 509 -26.99 -2.76 15.79
N VAL A 510 -26.44 -1.63 16.22
CA VAL A 510 -25.88 -1.45 17.55
C VAL A 510 -26.95 -0.92 18.51
N PRO A 511 -27.14 -1.54 19.69
CA PRO A 511 -28.03 -1.01 20.72
C PRO A 511 -27.55 0.36 21.24
N PRO A 512 -28.47 1.29 21.59
CA PRO A 512 -28.11 2.61 22.12
C PRO A 512 -27.18 2.59 23.35
N THR A 513 -27.22 1.52 24.16
CA THR A 513 -26.39 1.35 25.36
C THR A 513 -24.99 0.79 25.06
N ALA A 514 -24.75 0.31 23.84
CA ALA A 514 -23.50 -0.35 23.45
C ALA A 514 -22.71 0.45 22.40
N THR A 515 -23.31 1.46 21.77
CA THR A 515 -22.67 2.20 20.67
C THR A 515 -21.49 3.05 21.14
N LEU A 516 -20.42 3.04 20.33
CA LEU A 516 -19.30 3.97 20.49
C LEU A 516 -19.65 5.40 20.06
N LEU A 517 -20.77 5.59 19.36
CA LEU A 517 -21.24 6.87 18.80
C LEU A 517 -22.13 7.67 19.75
N ALA A 518 -22.20 7.30 21.03
CA ALA A 518 -22.91 8.07 22.06
C ALA A 518 -22.53 9.57 22.09
N PRO A 519 -21.27 9.99 21.83
CA PRO A 519 -20.90 11.41 21.80
C PRO A 519 -21.47 12.20 20.61
N CYS A 520 -21.93 11.52 19.55
CA CYS A 520 -22.51 12.19 18.39
C CYS A 520 -23.84 12.85 18.77
N SER A 521 -24.06 14.07 18.29
CA SER A 521 -25.32 14.78 18.51
C SER A 521 -26.50 14.09 17.82
N GLY A 522 -27.70 14.28 18.37
CA GLY A 522 -28.95 13.76 17.80
C GLY A 522 -29.40 12.45 18.45
N GLN A 523 -30.70 12.19 18.38
CA GLN A 523 -31.30 10.93 18.85
C GLN A 523 -31.05 9.83 17.81
N ILE A 524 -30.76 8.61 18.27
CA ILE A 524 -30.66 7.44 17.38
C ILE A 524 -32.05 7.17 16.80
N GLN A 525 -32.19 7.31 15.49
CA GLN A 525 -33.43 7.03 14.77
C GLN A 525 -33.28 5.69 14.06
N ASN A 526 -33.92 4.65 14.59
CA ASN A 526 -33.93 3.34 13.97
C ASN A 526 -35.03 3.29 12.89
N GLY A 527 -34.64 3.01 11.65
CA GLY A 527 -35.58 2.87 10.55
C GLY A 527 -35.06 1.95 9.46
N THR A 528 -36.00 1.47 8.66
CA THR A 528 -35.79 0.68 7.43
C THR A 528 -36.47 1.46 6.29
N PRO A 529 -35.83 1.62 5.12
CA PRO A 529 -36.48 2.24 3.96
C PRO A 529 -37.76 1.48 3.61
N SER A 530 -38.73 2.08 2.93
CA SER A 530 -39.94 1.36 2.53
C SER A 530 -39.73 0.48 1.29
N ARG A 531 -38.70 0.77 0.49
CA ARG A 531 -38.31 0.08 -0.74
C ARG A 531 -36.86 0.42 -1.10
N PRO A 532 -36.18 -0.34 -1.98
CA PRO A 532 -34.95 0.10 -2.61
C PRO A 532 -35.16 1.44 -3.34
N PHE A 533 -34.11 2.27 -3.38
CA PHE A 533 -34.12 3.57 -4.03
C PHE A 533 -32.79 3.78 -4.74
N PHE A 534 -32.85 4.01 -6.05
CA PHE A 534 -31.68 4.10 -6.93
C PHE A 534 -31.79 5.32 -7.85
N ALA A 535 -30.74 5.59 -8.63
CA ALA A 535 -30.73 6.70 -9.57
C ALA A 535 -31.93 6.70 -10.54
N ASN A 536 -32.42 5.52 -10.95
CA ASN A 536 -33.57 5.41 -11.85
C ASN A 536 -34.93 5.75 -11.20
N ASP A 537 -35.00 5.82 -9.87
CA ASP A 537 -36.18 6.28 -9.13
C ASP A 537 -36.29 7.80 -9.03
N LEU A 538 -35.24 8.54 -9.41
CA LEU A 538 -35.23 9.99 -9.43
C LEU A 538 -36.16 10.55 -10.52
N PRO A 539 -36.75 11.75 -10.31
CA PRO A 539 -37.34 12.52 -11.39
C PRO A 539 -36.39 12.64 -12.58
N GLN A 540 -36.90 12.48 -13.80
CA GLN A 540 -36.07 12.34 -15.00
C GLN A 540 -35.15 13.54 -15.24
N ASP A 541 -35.65 14.75 -15.02
CA ASP A 541 -34.89 16.00 -15.16
C ASP A 541 -33.76 16.09 -14.14
N LEU A 542 -34.03 15.77 -12.88
CA LEU A 542 -33.03 15.74 -11.80
C LEU A 542 -31.96 14.68 -12.08
N ARG A 543 -32.37 13.46 -12.50
CA ARG A 543 -31.44 12.38 -12.86
C ARG A 543 -30.49 12.81 -13.97
N GLN A 544 -31.02 13.41 -15.04
CA GLN A 544 -30.21 13.87 -16.18
C GLN A 544 -29.22 14.98 -15.77
N GLN A 545 -29.67 15.93 -14.94
CA GLN A 545 -28.81 16.99 -14.42
C GLN A 545 -27.68 16.43 -13.55
N ALA A 546 -28.00 15.54 -12.61
CA ALA A 546 -27.03 14.91 -11.72
C ALA A 546 -26.03 14.03 -12.49
N GLN A 547 -26.52 13.20 -13.42
CA GLN A 547 -25.67 12.36 -14.26
C GLN A 547 -24.71 13.19 -15.11
N ALA A 548 -25.14 14.34 -15.62
CA ALA A 548 -24.27 15.24 -16.39
C ALA A 548 -23.11 15.80 -15.55
N VAL A 549 -23.30 16.01 -14.25
CA VAL A 549 -22.21 16.38 -13.32
C VAL A 549 -21.19 15.25 -13.22
N CYS A 550 -21.65 14.02 -13.02
CA CYS A 550 -20.79 12.84 -12.90
C CYS A 550 -20.01 12.54 -14.20
N VAL A 551 -20.66 12.61 -15.35
CA VAL A 551 -19.98 12.44 -16.65
C VAL A 551 -18.91 13.51 -16.86
N ARG A 552 -19.21 14.77 -16.52
CA ARG A 552 -18.25 15.87 -16.62
C ARG A 552 -17.06 15.70 -15.67
N ALA A 553 -17.28 15.11 -14.51
CA ALA A 553 -16.23 14.77 -13.55
C ALA A 553 -15.40 13.54 -13.99
N GLY A 554 -15.72 12.89 -15.12
CA GLY A 554 -14.98 11.74 -15.63
C GLY A 554 -15.20 10.46 -14.81
N ILE A 555 -16.34 10.34 -14.14
CA ILE A 555 -16.64 9.18 -13.30
C ILE A 555 -16.76 7.91 -14.15
N HIS A 556 -16.09 6.85 -13.70
CA HIS A 556 -16.11 5.55 -14.37
C HIS A 556 -17.55 5.02 -14.47
N GLN A 557 -17.88 4.35 -15.58
CA GLN A 557 -19.26 3.91 -15.87
C GLN A 557 -19.87 3.05 -14.75
N ALA A 558 -19.06 2.21 -14.09
CA ALA A 558 -19.51 1.37 -12.98
C ALA A 558 -19.97 2.15 -11.73
N TRP A 559 -19.58 3.42 -11.60
CA TRP A 559 -19.95 4.29 -10.48
C TRP A 559 -20.99 5.34 -10.85
N LEU A 560 -21.43 5.37 -12.11
CA LEU A 560 -22.22 6.49 -12.62
C LEU A 560 -23.59 6.60 -11.95
N ASN A 561 -24.25 5.47 -11.65
CA ASN A 561 -25.54 5.47 -10.97
C ASN A 561 -25.41 5.95 -9.52
N ASN A 562 -24.44 5.42 -8.77
CA ASN A 562 -24.18 5.85 -7.39
C ASN A 562 -23.88 7.35 -7.34
N CYS A 563 -22.94 7.83 -8.18
CA CYS A 563 -22.64 9.26 -8.28
C CYS A 563 -23.88 10.10 -8.64
N THR A 564 -24.72 9.61 -9.57
CA THR A 564 -25.94 10.32 -9.97
C THR A 564 -26.93 10.45 -8.80
N LEU A 565 -27.08 9.40 -8.01
CA LEU A 565 -27.94 9.42 -6.82
C LEU A 565 -27.39 10.39 -5.78
N ASP A 566 -26.10 10.28 -5.47
CA ASP A 566 -25.38 11.14 -4.53
C ASP A 566 -25.49 12.63 -4.89
N VAL A 567 -25.27 12.98 -6.16
CA VAL A 567 -25.37 14.38 -6.62
C VAL A 567 -26.80 14.91 -6.49
N ALA A 568 -27.80 14.06 -6.71
CA ALA A 568 -29.21 14.44 -6.58
C ALA A 568 -29.66 14.59 -5.13
N VAL A 569 -29.23 13.67 -4.26
CA VAL A 569 -29.64 13.59 -2.84
C VAL A 569 -28.87 14.59 -1.98
N LEU A 570 -27.59 14.80 -2.29
CA LEU A 570 -26.65 15.61 -1.49
C LEU A 570 -26.37 16.94 -2.18
N ASP A 571 -25.34 17.00 -3.03
CA ASP A 571 -25.03 18.11 -3.92
C ASP A 571 -23.94 17.72 -4.94
N ALA A 572 -23.65 18.61 -5.89
CA ALA A 572 -22.67 18.38 -6.97
C ALA A 572 -21.25 18.01 -6.51
N ARG A 573 -20.85 18.32 -5.28
CA ARG A 573 -19.52 17.97 -4.74
C ARG A 573 -19.41 16.49 -4.42
N ALA A 574 -20.53 15.78 -4.23
CA ALA A 574 -20.53 14.35 -3.95
C ALA A 574 -19.84 13.53 -5.07
N ALA A 575 -19.85 14.03 -6.32
CA ALA A 575 -19.12 13.42 -7.42
C ALA A 575 -17.62 13.23 -7.14
N GLN A 576 -17.01 14.05 -6.29
CA GLN A 576 -15.59 13.94 -5.95
C GLN A 576 -15.23 12.63 -5.24
N ALA A 577 -16.18 11.99 -4.55
CA ALA A 577 -15.94 10.72 -3.88
C ALA A 577 -15.64 9.56 -4.85
N TYR A 578 -16.00 9.70 -6.14
CA TYR A 578 -15.86 8.67 -7.16
C TYR A 578 -14.70 8.91 -8.14
N VAL A 579 -14.05 10.08 -8.09
CA VAL A 579 -12.98 10.42 -9.05
C VAL A 579 -11.79 9.49 -8.84
N GLY A 580 -11.40 8.76 -9.88
CA GLY A 580 -10.31 7.79 -9.82
C GLY A 580 -10.62 6.51 -9.02
N ALA A 581 -11.86 6.33 -8.56
CA ALA A 581 -12.27 5.11 -7.86
C ALA A 581 -12.24 3.91 -8.81
N ALA A 582 -11.52 2.86 -8.42
CA ALA A 582 -11.54 1.60 -9.14
C ALA A 582 -12.96 1.01 -9.18
N PRO A 583 -13.39 0.37 -10.28
CA PRO A 583 -14.70 -0.24 -10.37
C PRO A 583 -14.86 -1.34 -9.31
N PRO A 584 -16.10 -1.58 -8.81
CA PRO A 584 -16.35 -2.69 -7.92
C PRO A 584 -16.11 -4.01 -8.65
N VAL A 585 -15.69 -5.04 -7.91
CA VAL A 585 -15.54 -6.41 -8.43
C VAL A 585 -16.92 -7.00 -8.74
N LEU A 586 -17.91 -6.70 -7.90
CA LEU A 586 -19.29 -7.10 -8.09
C LEU A 586 -20.22 -5.97 -7.65
N ASP A 587 -21.22 -5.66 -8.47
CA ASP A 587 -22.37 -4.85 -8.05
C ASP A 587 -23.48 -5.77 -7.54
N GLY A 588 -23.82 -5.63 -6.25
CA GLY A 588 -24.85 -6.39 -5.56
C GLY A 588 -26.22 -5.74 -5.62
N ASN A 589 -26.35 -4.54 -6.18
CA ASN A 589 -27.63 -3.91 -6.40
C ASN A 589 -28.41 -4.64 -7.53
N PRO A 590 -29.75 -4.69 -7.47
CA PRO A 590 -30.56 -5.17 -8.59
C PRO A 590 -30.21 -4.41 -9.87
N ARG A 591 -30.24 -5.06 -11.04
CA ARG A 591 -29.97 -4.38 -12.32
C ARG A 591 -30.89 -3.17 -12.45
N GLN A 592 -30.27 -1.99 -12.53
CA GLN A 592 -30.95 -0.69 -12.57
C GLN A 592 -31.31 -0.30 -13.98
#